data_AF-A0A0Q7B523-F1
#
_entry.id   AF-A0A0Q7B523-F1
#
_cell.length_a   1.000
_cell.length_b   1.000
_cell.length_c   1.000
_cell.angle_alpha   90.00
_cell.angle_beta   90.00
_cell.angle_gamma   90.00
#
_symmetry.space_group_name_H-M   'P 1'
#
loop_
_entity.id
_entity.type
_entity.pdbx_description
1 polymer ?
#
loop_
_entity_poly.entity_id
_entity_poly.type
_entity_poly.pdbx_seq_one_letter_code
_entity_poly.pdbx_strand_id
1 'polypeptide(L)'
;MDLPGLLAAPESALRASVHAALAARADGGRLYARALARRCALLAGLPAPEQPPDVNDARHQRAVARQAALAAGCGQFANSEWLALVNIAPDEPTSGDPLLALQQSDLDDTALLQAVMARPDPLLLDELGKRLLLRRISGEPTLYFDGQRFDTETDRATASAALRLLPCHFGLACDERDPDVWLACLRGDGCTSSRFEQEAVAAHALAVRVAEALRARELARFMPPS
;
A
#
# COMPACT_ATOMS: atom_id res chain seq x y z
N MET A 1 -8.33 11.32 15.83
CA MET A 1 -8.34 10.52 14.59
C MET A 1 -7.05 9.75 14.58
N ASP A 2 -7.10 8.43 14.45
CA ASP A 2 -5.92 7.58 14.34
C ASP A 2 -5.33 7.64 12.92
N LEU A 3 -4.07 7.25 12.76
CA LEU A 3 -3.37 7.31 11.47
C LEU A 3 -4.10 6.52 10.36
N PRO A 4 -4.58 5.28 10.58
CA PRO A 4 -5.39 4.55 9.58
C PRO A 4 -6.65 5.31 9.13
N GLY A 5 -7.35 5.98 10.06
CA GLY A 5 -8.53 6.77 9.75
C GLY A 5 -8.25 7.92 8.77
N LEU A 6 -7.03 8.47 8.76
CA LEU A 6 -6.63 9.53 7.81
C LEU A 6 -6.63 9.05 6.37
N LEU A 7 -6.28 7.78 6.11
CA LEU A 7 -6.28 7.20 4.77
C LEU A 7 -7.71 7.05 4.22
N ALA A 8 -8.71 6.86 5.08
CA ALA A 8 -10.10 6.76 4.67
C ALA A 8 -10.81 8.12 4.54
N ALA A 9 -10.14 9.23 4.87
CA ALA A 9 -10.72 10.55 4.78
C ALA A 9 -11.06 10.94 3.33
N PRO A 10 -12.08 11.80 3.11
CA PRO A 10 -12.42 12.30 1.79
C PRO A 10 -11.23 12.98 1.10
N GLU A 11 -11.09 12.79 -0.21
CA GLU A 11 -9.99 13.34 -0.99
C GLU A 11 -9.97 14.87 -1.00
N SER A 12 -11.14 15.51 -0.82
CA SER A 12 -11.24 16.97 -0.65
C SER A 12 -10.58 17.49 0.63
N ALA A 13 -10.38 16.63 1.64
CA ALA A 13 -9.74 16.95 2.92
C ALA A 13 -8.24 16.57 2.96
N LEU A 14 -7.65 16.21 1.82
CA LEU A 14 -6.29 15.64 1.75
C LEU A 14 -5.23 16.48 2.44
N ARG A 15 -5.30 17.81 2.30
CA ARG A 15 -4.35 18.72 2.98
C ARG A 15 -4.43 18.64 4.50
N ALA A 16 -5.64 18.65 5.05
CA ALA A 16 -5.85 18.49 6.48
C ALA A 16 -5.34 17.12 6.96
N SER A 17 -5.61 16.05 6.20
CA SER A 17 -5.14 14.70 6.54
C SER A 17 -3.61 14.58 6.53
N VAL A 18 -2.94 15.20 5.56
CA VAL A 18 -1.46 15.24 5.51
C VAL A 18 -0.89 15.98 6.72
N HIS A 19 -1.42 17.15 7.06
CA HIS A 19 -0.94 17.88 8.24
C HIS A 19 -1.21 17.14 9.55
N ALA A 20 -2.38 16.49 9.68
CA ALA A 20 -2.69 15.66 10.84
C ALA A 20 -1.74 14.45 10.95
N ALA A 21 -1.39 13.81 9.83
CA ALA A 21 -0.40 12.74 9.82
C ALA A 21 0.98 13.26 10.25
N LEU A 22 1.44 14.38 9.71
CA LEU A 22 2.73 14.98 10.10
C LEU A 22 2.77 15.39 11.59
N ALA A 23 1.66 15.82 12.16
CA ALA A 23 1.56 16.13 13.59
C ALA A 23 1.71 14.87 14.48
N ALA A 24 1.38 13.69 13.96
CA ALA A 24 1.52 12.39 14.62
C ALA A 24 2.81 11.66 14.21
N ARG A 25 3.91 12.39 13.94
CA ARG A 25 5.20 11.80 13.53
C ARG A 25 5.72 10.74 14.52
N ALA A 26 5.56 10.98 15.82
CA ALA A 26 5.95 10.04 16.88
C ALA A 26 5.29 8.64 16.74
N ASP A 27 4.15 8.57 16.06
CA ASP A 27 3.39 7.35 15.83
C ASP A 27 3.60 6.74 14.44
N GLY A 28 4.50 7.30 13.63
CA GLY A 28 4.73 6.85 12.25
C GLY A 28 4.08 7.72 11.18
N GLY A 29 3.60 8.91 11.56
CA GLY A 29 2.80 9.77 10.71
C GLY A 29 3.47 10.24 9.42
N ARG A 30 4.81 10.17 9.29
CA ARG A 30 5.49 10.50 8.03
C ARG A 30 5.14 9.53 6.91
N LEU A 31 5.00 8.24 7.23
CA LEU A 31 4.60 7.23 6.25
C LEU A 31 3.18 7.49 5.73
N TYR A 32 2.27 7.84 6.64
CA TYR A 32 0.90 8.22 6.31
C TYR A 32 0.81 9.50 5.48
N ALA A 33 1.58 10.53 5.85
CA ALA A 33 1.67 11.76 5.09
C ALA A 33 2.15 11.51 3.64
N ARG A 34 3.14 10.62 3.47
CA ARG A 34 3.60 10.18 2.15
C ARG A 34 2.52 9.44 1.37
N ALA A 35 1.84 8.47 1.98
CA ALA A 35 0.79 7.71 1.32
C ALA A 35 -0.38 8.60 0.85
N LEU A 36 -0.75 9.59 1.67
CA LEU A 36 -1.74 10.62 1.32
C LEU A 36 -1.22 11.50 0.17
N ALA A 37 0.01 12.02 0.28
CA ALA A 37 0.61 12.88 -0.75
C ALA A 37 0.77 12.16 -2.11
N ARG A 38 1.01 10.85 -2.11
CA ARG A 38 1.06 10.03 -3.34
C ARG A 38 -0.25 10.06 -4.11
N ARG A 39 -1.40 10.30 -3.48
CA ARG A 39 -2.68 10.46 -4.21
C ARG A 39 -2.61 11.62 -5.20
N CYS A 40 -1.92 12.71 -4.85
CA CYS A 40 -1.69 13.81 -5.79
C CYS A 40 -0.73 13.44 -6.92
N ALA A 41 0.28 12.62 -6.63
CA ALA A 41 1.15 12.06 -7.66
C ALA A 41 0.37 11.20 -8.67
N LEU A 42 -0.54 10.37 -8.17
CA LEU A 42 -1.39 9.50 -8.97
C LEU A 42 -2.33 10.31 -9.88
N LEU A 43 -2.89 11.43 -9.37
CA LEU A 43 -3.68 12.35 -10.18
C LEU A 43 -2.88 12.93 -11.35
N ALA A 44 -1.61 13.31 -11.14
CA ALA A 44 -0.77 13.87 -12.20
C ALA A 44 -0.47 12.86 -13.32
N GLY A 45 -0.55 11.55 -13.03
CA GLY A 45 -0.37 10.47 -14.00
C GLY A 45 -1.65 10.04 -14.71
N LEU A 46 -2.81 10.60 -14.36
CA LEU A 46 -4.08 10.23 -14.98
C LEU A 46 -4.32 10.98 -16.29
N PRO A 47 -4.68 10.27 -17.38
CA PRO A 47 -5.21 10.93 -18.56
C PRO A 47 -6.55 11.60 -18.24
N ALA A 48 -7.01 12.47 -19.14
CA ALA A 48 -8.42 12.86 -19.14
C ALA A 48 -9.27 11.58 -19.25
N PRO A 49 -10.31 11.42 -18.41
CA PRO A 49 -11.08 10.18 -18.38
C PRO A 49 -11.66 9.90 -19.77
N GLU A 50 -11.26 8.77 -20.37
CA GLU A 50 -11.91 8.29 -21.58
C GLU A 50 -13.35 7.89 -21.25
N GLN A 51 -14.27 8.23 -22.15
CA GLN A 51 -15.67 7.88 -21.98
C GLN A 51 -15.82 6.35 -22.00
N PRO A 52 -16.39 5.74 -20.96
CA PRO A 52 -16.60 4.29 -20.94
C PRO A 52 -17.59 3.90 -22.05
N PRO A 53 -17.55 2.64 -22.51
CA PRO A 53 -18.52 2.13 -23.49
C PRO A 53 -19.97 2.21 -22.98
N ASP A 54 -20.18 2.19 -21.65
CA ASP A 54 -21.44 2.50 -21.01
C ASP A 54 -21.32 3.78 -20.15
N VAL A 55 -21.90 4.88 -20.65
CA VAL A 55 -21.94 6.17 -19.96
C VAL A 55 -22.73 6.16 -18.64
N ASN A 56 -23.50 5.09 -18.38
CA ASN A 56 -24.30 4.92 -17.18
C ASN A 56 -23.66 3.98 -16.13
N ASP A 57 -22.40 3.55 -16.31
CA ASP A 57 -21.72 2.77 -15.28
C ASP A 57 -21.56 3.61 -13.99
N ALA A 58 -22.37 3.29 -12.98
CA ALA A 58 -22.36 3.99 -11.69
C ALA A 58 -21.00 3.93 -10.99
N ARG A 59 -20.20 2.87 -11.19
CA ARG A 59 -18.84 2.77 -10.62
C ARG A 59 -17.90 3.74 -11.30
N HIS A 60 -17.98 3.84 -12.63
CA HIS A 60 -17.22 4.84 -13.38
C HIS A 60 -17.60 6.27 -12.94
N GLN A 61 -18.89 6.57 -12.83
CA GLN A 61 -19.35 7.90 -12.39
C GLN A 61 -18.83 8.25 -10.98
N ARG A 62 -18.81 7.30 -10.05
CA ARG A 62 -18.20 7.48 -8.72
C ARG A 62 -16.69 7.71 -8.81
N ALA A 63 -15.97 6.96 -9.66
CA ALA A 63 -14.54 7.15 -9.87
C ALA A 63 -14.22 8.55 -10.43
N VAL A 64 -14.98 9.03 -11.42
CA VAL A 64 -14.83 10.38 -11.98
C VAL A 64 -15.10 11.45 -10.92
N ALA A 65 -16.16 11.30 -10.11
CA ALA A 65 -16.45 12.22 -9.01
C ALA A 65 -15.31 12.28 -7.98
N ARG A 66 -14.69 11.14 -7.66
CA ARG A 66 -13.52 11.07 -6.78
C ARG A 66 -12.30 11.74 -7.41
N GLN A 67 -12.04 11.53 -8.70
CA GLN A 67 -10.94 12.21 -9.40
C GLN A 67 -11.10 13.73 -9.32
N ALA A 68 -12.32 14.25 -9.48
CA ALA A 68 -12.61 15.67 -9.30
C ALA A 68 -12.38 16.15 -7.85
N ALA A 69 -12.82 15.37 -6.85
CA ALA A 69 -12.58 15.69 -5.44
C ALA A 69 -11.08 15.68 -5.09
N LEU A 70 -10.33 14.74 -5.66
CA LEU A 70 -8.88 14.65 -5.52
C LEU A 70 -8.18 15.82 -6.19
N ALA A 71 -8.61 16.25 -7.38
CA ALA A 71 -8.10 17.46 -8.03
C ALA A 71 -8.33 18.70 -7.16
N ALA A 72 -9.50 18.84 -6.54
CA ALA A 72 -9.79 19.92 -5.60
C ALA A 72 -8.93 19.84 -4.33
N GLY A 73 -8.70 18.64 -3.79
CA GLY A 73 -7.82 18.41 -2.64
C GLY A 73 -6.35 18.72 -2.93
N CYS A 74 -5.84 18.24 -4.06
CA CYS A 74 -4.46 18.45 -4.49
C CYS A 74 -4.18 19.89 -4.92
N GLY A 75 -5.15 20.59 -5.48
CA GLY A 75 -5.06 22.02 -5.79
C GLY A 75 -4.87 22.91 -4.56
N GLN A 76 -5.08 22.38 -3.35
CA GLN A 76 -4.78 23.10 -2.11
C GLN A 76 -3.29 23.09 -1.78
N PHE A 77 -2.47 22.25 -2.41
CA PHE A 77 -1.02 22.19 -2.18
C PHE A 77 -0.26 22.98 -3.24
N ALA A 78 0.88 23.54 -2.86
CA ALA A 78 1.90 23.87 -3.86
C ALA A 78 2.49 22.55 -4.42
N ASN A 79 2.82 22.50 -5.72
CA ASN A 79 3.35 21.27 -6.33
C ASN A 79 4.60 20.72 -5.61
N SER A 80 5.48 21.62 -5.19
CA SER A 80 6.68 21.28 -4.42
C SER A 80 6.38 20.71 -3.03
N GLU A 81 5.26 21.09 -2.41
CA GLU A 81 4.91 20.71 -1.04
C GLU A 81 4.62 19.20 -0.95
N TRP A 82 3.76 18.67 -1.82
CA TRP A 82 3.45 17.24 -1.80
C TRP A 82 4.56 16.40 -2.44
N LEU A 83 5.28 16.92 -3.45
CA LEU A 83 6.43 16.22 -4.04
C LEU A 83 7.55 15.98 -3.01
N ALA A 84 7.79 16.93 -2.09
CA ALA A 84 8.74 16.78 -1.01
C ALA A 84 8.33 15.71 0.03
N LEU A 85 7.05 15.33 0.07
CA LEU A 85 6.56 14.24 0.93
C LEU A 85 6.67 12.87 0.26
N VAL A 86 6.48 12.82 -1.06
CA VAL A 86 6.56 11.57 -1.82
C VAL A 86 8.00 11.10 -1.98
N ASN A 87 8.91 12.05 -2.24
CA ASN A 87 10.34 11.84 -2.36
C ASN A 87 10.99 11.84 -0.97
N ILE A 88 10.87 10.74 -0.25
CA ILE A 88 11.66 10.52 0.96
C ILE A 88 13.11 10.37 0.55
N ALA A 89 13.95 11.29 1.01
CA ALA A 89 15.38 11.20 0.78
C ALA A 89 15.95 10.02 1.60
N PRO A 90 16.93 9.26 1.07
CA PRO A 90 17.54 8.14 1.79
C PRO A 90 18.17 8.55 3.13
N ASP A 91 18.56 9.81 3.26
CA ASP A 91 19.19 10.43 4.42
C ASP A 91 18.22 11.26 5.28
N GLU A 92 16.91 11.18 5.00
CA GLU A 92 15.91 11.89 5.80
C GLU A 92 15.97 11.44 7.27
N PRO A 93 16.04 12.37 8.24
CA PRO A 93 16.11 12.00 9.65
C PRO A 93 14.92 11.12 10.08
N THR A 94 15.22 9.89 10.49
CA THR A 94 14.22 8.94 11.01
C THR A 94 13.90 9.16 12.49
N SER A 95 14.66 10.03 13.17
CA SER A 95 14.51 10.31 14.59
C SER A 95 13.08 10.75 14.91
N GLY A 96 12.41 9.97 15.77
CA GLY A 96 11.04 10.25 16.19
C GLY A 96 9.96 9.83 15.20
N ASP A 97 10.28 9.04 14.16
CA ASP A 97 9.27 8.34 13.33
C ASP A 97 9.59 6.84 13.23
N PRO A 98 8.90 5.97 14.00
CA PRO A 98 9.24 4.55 14.08
C PRO A 98 8.96 3.78 12.79
N LEU A 99 7.98 4.18 11.99
CA LEU A 99 7.64 3.47 10.74
C LEU A 99 8.61 3.84 9.63
N LEU A 100 9.00 5.11 9.55
CA LEU A 100 10.04 5.56 8.63
C LEU A 100 11.39 4.92 8.96
N ALA A 101 11.76 4.88 10.25
CA ALA A 101 12.98 4.23 10.70
C ALA A 101 13.04 2.76 10.24
N LEU A 102 11.93 2.03 10.38
CA LEU A 102 11.85 0.64 9.93
C LEU A 102 11.92 0.53 8.41
N GLN A 103 11.23 1.42 7.66
CA GLN A 103 11.27 1.43 6.20
C GLN A 103 12.70 1.63 5.65
N GLN A 104 13.46 2.55 6.24
CA GLN A 104 14.83 2.89 5.81
C GLN A 104 15.91 2.02 6.44
N SER A 105 15.55 1.10 7.34
CA SER A 105 16.52 0.25 8.01
C SER A 105 17.20 -0.75 7.07
N ASP A 106 18.49 -0.97 7.34
CA ASP A 106 19.36 -1.98 6.71
C ASP A 106 19.34 -3.32 7.46
N LEU A 107 18.30 -3.55 8.27
CA LEU A 107 18.08 -4.82 8.97
C LEU A 107 18.11 -5.99 7.99
N ASP A 108 18.72 -7.10 8.43
CA ASP A 108 18.61 -8.37 7.74
C ASP A 108 17.15 -8.83 7.65
N ASP A 109 16.88 -9.78 6.75
CA ASP A 109 15.52 -10.26 6.46
C ASP A 109 14.78 -10.75 7.72
N THR A 110 15.51 -11.33 8.68
CA THR A 110 14.93 -11.87 9.93
C THR A 110 14.58 -10.75 10.88
N ALA A 111 15.52 -9.84 11.13
CA ALA A 111 15.33 -8.71 12.04
C ALA A 111 14.25 -7.74 11.52
N LEU A 112 14.20 -7.51 10.21
CA LEU A 112 13.14 -6.73 9.56
C LEU A 112 11.76 -7.36 9.82
N LEU A 113 11.63 -8.67 9.56
CA LEU A 113 10.36 -9.35 9.72
C LEU A 113 9.90 -9.36 11.18
N GLN A 114 10.82 -9.56 12.13
CA GLN A 114 10.52 -9.46 13.56
C GLN A 114 10.02 -8.05 13.94
N ALA A 115 10.67 -7.00 13.43
CA ALA A 115 10.26 -5.62 13.68
C ALA A 115 8.87 -5.31 13.11
N VAL A 116 8.56 -5.78 11.89
CA VAL A 116 7.21 -5.66 11.30
C VAL A 116 6.16 -6.41 12.13
N MET A 117 6.45 -7.64 12.56
CA MET A 117 5.53 -8.44 13.38
C MET A 117 5.29 -7.85 14.77
N ALA A 118 6.27 -7.12 15.32
CA ALA A 118 6.13 -6.42 16.60
C ALA A 118 5.15 -5.24 16.52
N ARG A 119 5.06 -4.59 15.35
CA ARG A 119 4.17 -3.46 15.07
C ARG A 119 3.51 -3.65 13.69
N PRO A 120 2.46 -4.48 13.60
CA PRO A 120 1.75 -4.72 12.34
C PRO A 120 0.95 -3.48 11.96
N ASP A 121 1.62 -2.54 11.31
CA ASP A 121 1.02 -1.37 10.72
C ASP A 121 0.66 -1.67 9.26
N PRO A 122 -0.59 -1.46 8.85
CA PRO A 122 -1.04 -1.93 7.54
C PRO A 122 -0.44 -1.13 6.38
N LEU A 123 -0.08 0.14 6.60
CA LEU A 123 0.59 0.94 5.59
C LEU A 123 2.07 0.56 5.48
N LEU A 124 2.71 0.26 6.60
CA LEU A 124 4.05 -0.32 6.61
C LEU A 124 4.09 -1.67 5.87
N LEU A 125 3.07 -2.52 6.04
CA LEU A 125 2.94 -3.80 5.33
C LEU A 125 2.78 -3.60 3.81
N ASP A 126 2.04 -2.59 3.37
CA ASP A 126 1.91 -2.24 1.95
C ASP A 126 3.27 -1.81 1.36
N GLU A 127 4.03 -1.01 2.10
CA GLU A 127 5.35 -0.49 1.69
C GLU A 127 6.45 -1.55 1.71
N LEU A 128 6.38 -2.50 2.65
CA LEU A 128 7.39 -3.55 2.82
C LEU A 128 6.96 -4.89 2.23
N GLY A 129 5.77 -5.01 1.63
CA GLY A 129 5.15 -6.28 1.26
C GLY A 129 6.11 -7.24 0.56
N LYS A 130 6.84 -6.77 -0.45
CA LYS A 130 7.80 -7.61 -1.18
C LYS A 130 8.95 -8.11 -0.29
N ARG A 131 9.47 -7.27 0.62
CA ARG A 131 10.54 -7.64 1.57
C ARG A 131 10.05 -8.69 2.59
N LEU A 132 8.74 -8.73 2.88
CA LEU A 132 8.19 -9.74 3.80
C LEU A 132 8.43 -11.16 3.28
N LEU A 133 8.33 -11.37 1.96
CA LEU A 133 8.49 -12.69 1.35
C LEU A 133 9.88 -12.91 0.74
N LEU A 134 10.70 -11.87 0.59
CA LEU A 134 12.01 -12.00 -0.07
C LEU A 134 13.06 -12.62 0.87
N ARG A 135 13.64 -13.75 0.47
CA ARG A 135 14.70 -14.44 1.22
C ARG A 135 15.90 -14.72 0.36
N ARG A 136 17.09 -14.77 0.97
CA ARG A 136 18.29 -15.30 0.32
C ARG A 136 18.34 -16.81 0.48
N ILE A 137 18.20 -17.55 -0.61
CA ILE A 137 18.34 -19.02 -0.63
C ILE A 137 19.46 -19.35 -1.62
N SER A 138 20.51 -20.04 -1.14
CA SER A 138 21.72 -20.31 -1.93
C SER A 138 22.38 -19.03 -2.50
N GLY A 139 22.25 -17.92 -1.79
CA GLY A 139 22.78 -16.61 -2.21
C GLY A 139 21.86 -15.81 -3.14
N GLU A 140 20.77 -16.41 -3.65
CA GLU A 140 19.86 -15.75 -4.58
C GLU A 140 18.63 -15.16 -3.87
N PRO A 141 18.16 -13.97 -4.26
CA PRO A 141 16.93 -13.40 -3.76
C PRO A 141 15.73 -14.15 -4.35
N THR A 142 15.05 -14.93 -3.49
CA THR A 142 13.90 -15.77 -3.82
C THR A 142 12.70 -15.34 -2.99
N LEU A 143 11.53 -15.17 -3.61
CA LEU A 143 10.29 -15.03 -2.84
C LEU A 143 9.96 -16.40 -2.22
N TYR A 144 9.70 -16.42 -0.93
CA TYR A 144 9.48 -17.63 -0.15
C TYR A 144 8.41 -17.42 0.93
N PHE A 145 7.53 -18.40 1.08
CA PHE A 145 6.56 -18.46 2.17
C PHE A 145 6.05 -19.88 2.38
N ASP A 146 5.99 -20.33 3.63
CA ASP A 146 5.34 -21.56 4.08
C ASP A 146 5.88 -22.82 3.38
N GLY A 147 7.21 -22.92 3.27
CA GLY A 147 7.87 -24.02 2.55
C GLY A 147 7.85 -23.90 1.03
N GLN A 148 7.15 -22.90 0.48
CA GLN A 148 7.01 -22.68 -0.96
C GLN A 148 7.99 -21.61 -1.45
N ARG A 149 8.71 -21.92 -2.53
CA ARG A 149 9.47 -20.95 -3.33
C ARG A 149 8.60 -20.48 -4.49
N PHE A 150 8.66 -19.19 -4.83
CA PHE A 150 7.95 -18.61 -5.98
C PHE A 150 8.96 -18.33 -7.12
N ASP A 151 9.41 -19.40 -7.76
CA ASP A 151 10.51 -19.36 -8.74
C ASP A 151 10.03 -19.05 -10.18
N THR A 152 8.74 -19.23 -10.49
CA THR A 152 8.19 -18.93 -11.82
C THR A 152 7.61 -17.51 -11.90
N GLU A 153 7.39 -17.00 -13.11
CA GLU A 153 6.76 -15.69 -13.31
C GLU A 153 5.33 -15.65 -12.75
N THR A 154 4.55 -16.70 -13.02
CA THR A 154 3.19 -16.87 -12.49
C THR A 154 3.15 -16.90 -10.96
N ASP A 155 4.10 -17.61 -10.35
CA ASP A 155 4.20 -17.70 -8.88
C ASP A 155 4.58 -16.35 -8.28
N ARG A 156 5.52 -15.63 -8.89
CA ARG A 156 5.89 -14.27 -8.46
C ARG A 156 4.74 -13.28 -8.62
N ALA A 157 3.96 -13.40 -9.69
CA ALA A 157 2.76 -12.60 -9.90
C ALA A 157 1.72 -12.89 -8.81
N THR A 158 1.49 -14.17 -8.48
CA THR A 158 0.59 -14.59 -7.40
C THR A 158 1.05 -14.07 -6.03
N ALA A 159 2.35 -14.15 -5.72
CA ALA A 159 2.91 -13.58 -4.49
C ALA A 159 2.75 -12.06 -4.43
N SER A 160 2.97 -11.37 -5.54
CA SER A 160 2.80 -9.91 -5.61
C SER A 160 1.33 -9.49 -5.44
N ALA A 161 0.40 -10.21 -6.07
CA ALA A 161 -1.04 -10.03 -5.91
C ALA A 161 -1.48 -10.28 -4.46
N ALA A 162 -1.00 -11.35 -3.82
CA ALA A 162 -1.27 -11.63 -2.43
C ALA A 162 -0.81 -10.50 -1.49
N LEU A 163 0.37 -9.93 -1.76
CA LEU A 163 0.89 -8.81 -0.97
C LEU A 163 0.03 -7.55 -1.08
N ARG A 164 -0.54 -7.26 -2.26
CA ARG A 164 -1.48 -6.13 -2.45
C ARG A 164 -2.77 -6.29 -1.66
N LEU A 165 -3.13 -7.52 -1.27
CA LEU A 165 -4.32 -7.81 -0.48
C LEU A 165 -4.08 -7.74 1.03
N LEU A 166 -2.83 -7.64 1.50
CA LEU A 166 -2.54 -7.56 2.92
C LEU A 166 -3.24 -6.37 3.61
N PRO A 167 -3.20 -5.13 3.08
CA PRO A 167 -3.95 -4.01 3.64
C PRO A 167 -5.41 -4.33 3.97
N CYS A 168 -6.10 -5.03 3.05
CA CYS A 168 -7.48 -5.47 3.19
C CYS A 168 -7.68 -6.35 4.43
N HIS A 169 -6.75 -7.29 4.66
CA HIS A 169 -6.78 -8.17 5.81
C HIS A 169 -6.49 -7.43 7.13
N PHE A 170 -5.74 -6.32 7.10
CA PHE A 170 -5.44 -5.53 8.29
C PHE A 170 -6.39 -4.33 8.50
N GLY A 171 -7.54 -4.30 7.82
CA GLY A 171 -8.61 -3.35 8.08
C GLY A 171 -8.44 -1.99 7.38
N LEU A 172 -7.50 -1.87 6.44
CA LEU A 172 -7.47 -0.71 5.55
C LEU A 172 -8.60 -0.78 4.52
N ALA A 173 -8.95 0.39 4.00
CA ALA A 173 -9.85 0.49 2.86
C ALA A 173 -9.25 -0.28 1.68
N CYS A 174 -10.03 -1.22 1.16
CA CYS A 174 -9.69 -2.03 -0.01
C CYS A 174 -10.82 -2.01 -1.05
N ASP A 175 -11.71 -1.04 -0.92
CA ASP A 175 -12.91 -0.84 -1.73
C ASP A 175 -12.76 0.42 -2.59
N GLU A 176 -13.85 1.01 -3.06
CA GLU A 176 -13.84 2.23 -3.85
C GLU A 176 -13.17 3.44 -3.17
N ARG A 177 -12.85 3.40 -1.87
CA ARG A 177 -12.03 4.42 -1.19
C ARG A 177 -10.53 4.30 -1.47
N ASP A 178 -10.11 3.20 -2.09
CA ASP A 178 -8.73 2.85 -2.37
C ASP A 178 -8.29 3.36 -3.75
N PRO A 179 -7.17 4.12 -3.86
CA PRO A 179 -6.59 4.53 -5.12
C PRO A 179 -6.43 3.45 -6.17
N ASP A 180 -5.96 2.26 -5.78
CA ASP A 180 -5.70 1.19 -6.74
C ASP A 180 -7.00 0.69 -7.40
N VAL A 181 -8.14 0.81 -6.69
CA VAL A 181 -9.45 0.37 -7.19
C VAL A 181 -9.98 1.33 -8.25
N TRP A 182 -10.06 2.63 -7.95
CA TRP A 182 -10.61 3.58 -8.92
C TRP A 182 -9.64 3.93 -10.05
N LEU A 183 -8.31 3.81 -9.86
CA LEU A 183 -7.33 3.98 -10.95
C LEU A 183 -7.45 2.90 -12.03
N ALA A 184 -7.69 1.65 -11.64
CA ALA A 184 -7.94 0.57 -12.59
C ALA A 184 -9.20 0.87 -13.44
N CYS A 185 -10.28 1.32 -12.78
CA CYS A 185 -11.51 1.74 -13.47
C CYS A 185 -11.26 2.87 -14.49
N LEU A 186 -10.49 3.90 -14.12
CA LEU A 186 -10.19 5.05 -14.99
C LEU A 186 -9.25 4.70 -16.17
N ARG A 187 -8.41 3.67 -16.04
CA ARG A 187 -7.49 3.22 -17.11
C ARG A 187 -8.11 2.22 -18.08
N GLY A 188 -9.37 1.83 -17.87
CA GLY A 188 -10.04 0.83 -18.69
C GLY A 188 -9.71 -0.62 -18.30
N ASP A 189 -9.02 -0.84 -17.19
CA ASP A 189 -8.70 -2.18 -16.64
C ASP A 189 -9.95 -2.88 -16.04
N GLY A 190 -11.08 -2.17 -16.00
CA GLY A 190 -12.36 -2.63 -15.45
C GLY A 190 -12.71 -1.96 -14.12
N CYS A 191 -13.99 -1.63 -13.94
CA CYS A 191 -14.49 -0.99 -12.72
C CYS A 191 -14.89 -2.05 -11.69
N THR A 192 -13.93 -2.41 -10.83
CA THR A 192 -14.11 -3.32 -9.70
C THR A 192 -14.56 -2.58 -8.44
N SER A 193 -15.21 -3.29 -7.51
CA SER A 193 -15.65 -2.70 -6.23
C SER A 193 -14.57 -2.77 -5.14
N SER A 194 -13.56 -3.63 -5.30
CA SER A 194 -12.51 -3.86 -4.32
C SER A 194 -11.26 -4.51 -4.92
N ARG A 195 -10.13 -4.46 -4.20
CA ARG A 195 -8.90 -5.20 -4.56
C ARG A 195 -9.16 -6.71 -4.70
N PHE A 196 -10.12 -7.27 -3.96
CA PHE A 196 -10.47 -8.69 -4.07
C PHE A 196 -11.08 -9.05 -5.44
N GLU A 197 -11.78 -8.14 -6.09
CA GLU A 197 -12.31 -8.43 -7.43
C GLU A 197 -11.23 -8.38 -8.52
N GLN A 198 -10.09 -7.76 -8.23
CA GLN A 198 -8.98 -7.59 -9.18
C GLN A 198 -8.03 -8.78 -9.21
N GLU A 199 -8.00 -9.57 -8.14
CA GLU A 199 -6.97 -10.57 -7.92
C GLU A 199 -7.51 -12.00 -8.06
N ALA A 200 -6.65 -12.92 -8.47
CA ALA A 200 -7.04 -14.32 -8.66
C ALA A 200 -7.27 -15.04 -7.32
N VAL A 201 -8.08 -16.09 -7.33
CA VAL A 201 -8.39 -16.92 -6.15
C VAL A 201 -7.12 -17.44 -5.45
N ALA A 202 -6.08 -17.79 -6.22
CA ALA A 202 -4.80 -18.23 -5.67
C ALA A 202 -4.10 -17.14 -4.84
N ALA A 203 -4.18 -15.88 -5.28
CA ALA A 203 -3.64 -14.74 -4.54
C ALA A 203 -4.41 -14.50 -3.23
N HIS A 204 -5.74 -14.68 -3.25
CA HIS A 204 -6.57 -14.57 -2.03
C HIS A 204 -6.17 -15.61 -0.98
N ALA A 205 -6.06 -16.87 -1.40
CA ALA A 205 -5.67 -17.96 -0.51
C ALA A 205 -4.28 -17.71 0.10
N LEU A 206 -3.32 -17.24 -0.71
CA LEU A 206 -1.99 -16.89 -0.22
C LEU A 206 -2.03 -15.69 0.73
N ALA A 207 -2.78 -14.63 0.41
CA ALA A 207 -2.91 -13.43 1.24
C ALA A 207 -3.48 -13.77 2.63
N VAL A 208 -4.49 -14.64 2.70
CA VAL A 208 -5.05 -15.13 3.96
C VAL A 208 -3.97 -15.80 4.80
N ARG A 209 -3.23 -16.77 4.24
CA ARG A 209 -2.16 -17.48 4.98
C ARG A 209 -1.07 -16.52 5.45
N VAL A 210 -0.65 -15.58 4.61
CA VAL A 210 0.38 -14.59 4.97
C VAL A 210 -0.14 -13.69 6.10
N ALA A 211 -1.37 -13.19 6.01
CA ALA A 211 -1.98 -12.36 7.05
C ALA A 211 -2.14 -13.13 8.38
N GLU A 212 -2.55 -14.40 8.33
CA GLU A 212 -2.63 -15.27 9.51
C GLU A 212 -1.27 -15.47 10.15
N ALA A 213 -0.25 -15.83 9.36
CA ALA A 213 1.12 -16.01 9.86
C ALA A 213 1.69 -14.73 10.49
N LEU A 214 1.40 -13.56 9.90
CA LEU A 214 1.77 -12.26 10.47
C LEU A 214 1.08 -12.00 11.81
N ARG A 215 -0.24 -12.22 11.91
CA ARG A 215 -1.00 -12.04 13.16
C ARG A 215 -0.56 -13.01 14.26
N ALA A 216 -0.31 -14.26 13.88
CA ALA A 216 0.17 -15.30 14.77
C ALA A 216 1.68 -15.18 15.09
N ARG A 217 2.39 -14.25 14.43
CA ARG A 217 3.84 -14.03 14.57
C ARG A 217 4.66 -15.29 14.27
N GLU A 218 4.23 -16.07 13.28
CA GLU A 218 4.83 -17.34 12.87
C GLU A 218 6.06 -17.11 11.99
N LEU A 219 7.13 -16.56 12.58
CA LEU A 219 8.37 -16.23 11.87
C LEU A 219 8.89 -17.40 11.02
N ALA A 220 8.81 -18.63 11.51
CA ALA A 220 9.26 -19.84 10.82
C ALA A 220 8.64 -20.03 9.43
N ARG A 221 7.37 -19.63 9.23
CA ARG A 221 6.71 -19.75 7.92
C ARG A 221 7.34 -18.86 6.86
N PHE A 222 8.02 -17.80 7.26
CA PHE A 222 8.68 -16.92 6.31
C PHE A 222 10.16 -17.27 6.11
N MET A 223 10.70 -18.25 6.84
CA MET A 223 12.11 -18.59 6.78
C MET A 223 12.31 -19.94 6.07
N PRO A 224 13.30 -20.06 5.17
CA PRO A 224 13.68 -21.36 4.65
C PRO A 224 14.17 -22.26 5.79
N PRO A 225 13.97 -23.59 5.71
CA PRO A 225 14.56 -24.51 6.67
C PRO A 225 16.09 -24.35 6.66
N SER A 226 16.68 -24.38 7.85
CA SER A 226 18.13 -24.31 8.06
C SER A 226 18.85 -25.57 7.62
#